data_AF-A0A1W0W9A3-F1
#
_entry.id   AF-A0A1W0W9A3-F1
#
_cell.length_a   1.000
_cell.length_b   1.000
_cell.length_c   1.000
_cell.angle_alpha   90.00
_cell.angle_beta   90.00
_cell.angle_gamma   90.00
#
_symmetry.space_group_name_H-M   'P 1'
#
loop_
_entity.id
_entity.type
_entity.pdbx_description
1 polymer ?
#
loop_
_entity_poly.entity_id
_entity_poly.type
_entity_poly.pdbx_seq_one_letter_code
_entity_poly.pdbx_strand_id
1 'polypeptide(L)'
;AARSAFQSLLVLQQLDDALQQRNSSQRFKSAMAVEFRRRSVAKYNSSYAPGNDLINLLLDGYIAIRLLGKVLNETWQEDGAFMEGRRLADRFLNRTFSLENIGDVYVDWNGIRKVSNAVMHYNALRDIREPFLVRYANTSMPQTLTPLNVDIAWLNIPWPPPWRPRCGYRGDSCLSDSRSMFIESMIGISTIVVIGAALAVKFWRWFQHYRFEVEHWWILQPRDLRIKGLSYGRSRLSLFSLCQDVQWSVI
;
A
#
# COMPACT_ATOMS: atom_id res chain seq x y z
N ALA A 1 -18.12 5.26 -16.62
CA ALA A 1 -17.41 5.26 -15.32
C ALA A 1 -17.43 3.89 -14.63
N ALA A 2 -18.57 3.20 -14.48
CA ALA A 2 -18.60 1.91 -13.77
C ALA A 2 -17.84 0.78 -14.49
N ARG A 3 -17.95 0.67 -15.83
CA ARG A 3 -17.32 -0.42 -16.61
C ARG A 3 -15.79 -0.45 -16.51
N SER A 4 -15.14 0.71 -16.41
CA SER A 4 -13.68 0.80 -16.27
C SER A 4 -13.17 0.35 -14.89
N ALA A 5 -13.96 0.53 -13.83
CA ALA A 5 -13.59 0.07 -12.49
C ALA A 5 -13.54 -1.46 -12.37
N PHE A 6 -14.34 -2.18 -13.17
CA PHE A 6 -14.33 -3.65 -13.16
C PHE A 6 -13.11 -4.27 -13.83
N GLN A 7 -12.34 -3.49 -14.60
CA GLN A 7 -11.11 -3.96 -15.24
C GLN A 7 -9.99 -4.21 -14.22
N SER A 8 -9.95 -3.43 -13.14
CA SER A 8 -9.03 -3.65 -12.01
C SER A 8 -9.50 -4.71 -11.00
N LEU A 9 -10.66 -5.33 -11.21
CA LEU A 9 -11.14 -6.36 -10.29
C LEU A 9 -10.46 -7.69 -10.60
N LEU A 10 -9.79 -8.26 -9.62
CA LEU A 10 -9.34 -9.65 -9.64
C LEU A 10 -10.45 -10.55 -9.11
N VAL A 11 -10.71 -11.67 -9.78
CA VAL A 11 -11.75 -12.61 -9.38
C VAL A 11 -11.11 -13.94 -9.03
N LEU A 12 -11.41 -14.45 -7.84
CA LEU A 12 -11.07 -15.81 -7.45
C LEU A 12 -12.22 -16.74 -7.81
N GLN A 13 -11.94 -17.80 -8.56
CA GLN A 13 -12.95 -18.81 -8.92
C GLN A 13 -12.32 -20.19 -9.08
N GLN A 14 -13.14 -21.23 -9.18
CA GLN A 14 -12.64 -22.58 -9.48
C GLN A 14 -12.03 -22.60 -10.89
N LEU A 15 -10.91 -23.29 -11.06
CA LEU A 15 -10.19 -23.35 -12.33
C LEU A 15 -11.05 -24.02 -13.42
N ASP A 16 -11.84 -25.03 -13.07
CA ASP A 16 -12.73 -25.68 -14.05
C ASP A 16 -13.84 -24.73 -14.52
N ASP A 17 -14.31 -23.83 -13.65
CA ASP A 17 -15.21 -22.74 -14.01
C ASP A 17 -14.49 -21.59 -14.75
N ALA A 18 -13.17 -21.47 -14.60
CA ALA A 18 -12.35 -20.50 -15.33
C ALA A 18 -11.97 -20.94 -16.74
N LEU A 19 -11.66 -22.22 -16.91
CA LEU A 19 -11.30 -22.86 -18.17
C LEU A 19 -12.53 -23.29 -18.96
N GLN A 20 -13.74 -22.94 -18.49
CA GLN A 20 -15.06 -23.30 -19.02
C GLN A 20 -15.37 -22.80 -20.45
N GLN A 21 -14.35 -22.39 -21.19
CA GLN A 21 -14.34 -22.38 -22.65
C GLN A 21 -14.21 -23.80 -23.26
N ARG A 22 -14.16 -24.88 -22.46
CA ARG A 22 -14.34 -26.27 -22.95
C ARG A 22 -15.77 -26.78 -22.73
N ASN A 23 -16.50 -26.90 -23.83
CA ASN A 23 -17.93 -27.20 -23.91
C ASN A 23 -18.42 -28.51 -23.25
N SER A 24 -17.58 -29.50 -22.93
CA SER A 24 -18.06 -30.83 -22.50
C SER A 24 -18.54 -30.88 -21.04
N SER A 25 -17.76 -30.37 -20.09
CA SER A 25 -18.12 -30.37 -18.66
C SER A 25 -19.34 -29.49 -18.38
N GLN A 26 -19.44 -28.35 -19.07
CA GLN A 26 -20.59 -27.45 -18.96
C GLN A 26 -21.87 -28.07 -19.50
N ARG A 27 -21.80 -28.78 -20.65
CA ARG A 27 -22.93 -29.56 -21.19
C ARG A 27 -23.35 -30.67 -20.24
N PHE A 28 -22.41 -31.35 -19.60
CA PHE A 28 -22.73 -32.38 -18.62
C PHE A 28 -23.43 -31.78 -17.40
N LYS A 29 -22.89 -30.70 -16.84
CA LYS A 29 -23.48 -29.98 -15.69
C LYS A 29 -24.89 -29.48 -15.99
N SER A 30 -25.13 -28.91 -17.17
CA SER A 30 -26.46 -28.44 -17.58
C SER A 30 -27.44 -29.59 -17.81
N ALA A 31 -27.00 -30.69 -18.43
CA ALA A 31 -27.82 -31.89 -18.60
C ALA A 31 -28.20 -32.52 -17.24
N MET A 32 -27.27 -32.59 -16.30
CA MET A 32 -27.54 -33.07 -14.94
C MET A 32 -28.49 -32.15 -14.18
N ALA A 33 -28.37 -30.82 -14.33
CA ALA A 33 -29.30 -29.88 -13.73
C ALA A 33 -30.76 -30.13 -14.19
N VAL A 34 -30.95 -30.41 -15.49
CA VAL A 34 -32.27 -30.77 -16.05
C VAL A 34 -32.76 -32.09 -15.46
N GLU A 35 -31.91 -33.11 -15.41
CA GLU A 35 -32.29 -34.43 -14.91
C GLU A 35 -32.62 -34.43 -13.41
N PHE A 36 -31.82 -33.72 -12.60
CA PHE A 36 -32.09 -33.55 -11.17
C PHE A 36 -33.44 -32.88 -10.94
N ARG A 37 -33.76 -31.83 -11.71
CA ARG A 37 -35.06 -31.14 -11.60
C ARG A 37 -36.19 -32.08 -11.98
N ARG A 38 -36.05 -32.78 -13.11
CA ARG A 38 -37.05 -33.74 -13.60
C ARG A 38 -37.35 -34.82 -12.56
N ARG A 39 -36.32 -35.42 -11.96
CA ARG A 39 -36.50 -36.43 -10.91
C ARG A 39 -37.06 -35.87 -9.62
N SER A 40 -36.66 -34.66 -9.23
CA SER A 40 -37.18 -33.99 -8.04
C SER A 40 -38.69 -33.79 -8.12
N VAL A 41 -39.18 -33.30 -9.26
CA VAL A 41 -40.62 -33.13 -9.51
C VAL A 41 -41.32 -34.48 -9.54
N ALA A 42 -40.80 -35.44 -10.29
CA ALA A 42 -41.44 -36.74 -10.48
C ALA A 42 -41.54 -37.57 -9.18
N LYS A 43 -40.54 -37.49 -8.29
CA LYS A 43 -40.46 -38.34 -7.09
C LYS A 43 -40.90 -37.64 -5.81
N TYR A 44 -40.65 -36.33 -5.70
CA TYR A 44 -40.84 -35.58 -4.46
C TYR A 44 -41.83 -34.42 -4.60
N ASN A 45 -42.44 -34.24 -5.78
CA ASN A 45 -43.33 -33.11 -6.09
C ASN A 45 -42.72 -31.74 -5.71
N SER A 46 -41.39 -31.63 -5.86
CA SER A 46 -40.63 -30.44 -5.47
C SER A 46 -39.83 -29.92 -6.65
N SER A 47 -39.97 -28.62 -6.91
CA SER A 47 -39.24 -27.89 -7.94
C SER A 47 -38.43 -26.77 -7.30
N TYR A 48 -37.29 -26.46 -7.90
CA TYR A 48 -36.40 -25.40 -7.47
C TYR A 48 -36.05 -24.49 -8.63
N ALA A 49 -35.86 -23.21 -8.33
CA ALA A 49 -35.52 -22.17 -9.30
C ALA A 49 -34.21 -22.51 -10.03
N PRO A 50 -34.05 -22.09 -11.30
CA PRO A 50 -32.80 -22.23 -12.01
C PRO A 50 -31.77 -21.31 -11.38
N GLY A 51 -30.89 -21.87 -10.55
CA GLY A 51 -29.78 -21.18 -9.91
C GLY A 51 -28.60 -22.13 -9.75
N ASN A 52 -27.38 -21.59 -9.81
CA ASN A 52 -26.17 -22.42 -9.84
C ASN A 52 -25.86 -23.07 -8.49
N ASP A 53 -26.22 -22.44 -7.38
CA ASP A 53 -25.77 -22.87 -6.04
C ASP A 53 -26.34 -24.22 -5.63
N LEU A 54 -27.65 -24.44 -5.82
CA LEU A 54 -28.27 -25.73 -5.50
C LEU A 54 -27.78 -26.84 -6.42
N ILE A 55 -27.52 -26.54 -7.71
CA ILE A 55 -27.04 -27.52 -8.67
C ILE A 55 -25.63 -27.97 -8.31
N ASN A 56 -24.77 -27.06 -7.86
CA ASN A 56 -23.43 -27.41 -7.38
C ASN A 56 -23.51 -28.39 -6.20
N LEU A 57 -24.37 -28.12 -5.21
CA LEU A 57 -24.59 -29.01 -4.06
C LEU A 57 -25.08 -30.41 -4.48
N LEU A 58 -26.05 -30.47 -5.40
CA LEU A 58 -26.58 -31.74 -5.91
C LEU A 58 -25.51 -32.51 -6.70
N LEU A 59 -24.70 -31.80 -7.49
CA LEU A 59 -23.60 -32.40 -8.24
C LEU A 59 -22.51 -32.92 -7.30
N ASP A 60 -22.19 -32.22 -6.22
CA ASP A 60 -21.24 -32.69 -5.21
C ASP A 60 -21.73 -33.97 -4.51
N GLY A 61 -23.02 -34.06 -4.20
CA GLY A 61 -23.63 -35.30 -3.71
C GLY A 61 -23.56 -36.44 -4.72
N TYR A 62 -23.81 -36.16 -6.00
CA TYR A 62 -23.66 -37.14 -7.08
C TYR A 62 -22.20 -37.63 -7.21
N ILE A 63 -21.24 -36.71 -7.16
CA ILE A 63 -19.81 -37.03 -7.18
C ILE A 63 -19.43 -37.93 -6.00
N ALA A 64 -19.90 -37.62 -4.78
CA ALA A 64 -19.61 -38.43 -3.59
C ALA A 64 -20.07 -39.89 -3.76
N ILE A 65 -21.28 -40.11 -4.29
CA ILE A 65 -21.79 -41.46 -4.57
C ILE A 65 -20.97 -42.16 -5.67
N ARG A 66 -20.56 -41.43 -6.72
CA ARG A 66 -19.71 -41.98 -7.78
C ARG A 66 -18.33 -42.38 -7.27
N LEU A 67 -17.73 -41.57 -6.39
CA LEU A 67 -16.47 -41.89 -5.71
C LEU A 67 -16.61 -43.15 -4.86
N LEU A 68 -17.68 -43.24 -4.07
CA LEU A 68 -17.96 -44.42 -3.26
C LEU A 68 -18.10 -45.68 -4.12
N GLY A 69 -18.88 -45.62 -5.21
CA GLY A 69 -19.02 -46.74 -6.13
C GLY A 69 -17.69 -47.17 -6.74
N LYS A 70 -16.81 -46.20 -7.07
CA LYS A 70 -15.47 -46.48 -7.60
C LYS A 70 -14.58 -47.18 -6.57
N VAL A 71 -14.50 -46.68 -5.34
CA VAL A 71 -13.72 -47.31 -4.26
C VAL A 71 -14.25 -48.70 -3.93
N LEU A 72 -15.58 -48.89 -3.87
CA LEU A 72 -16.19 -50.19 -3.64
C LEU A 72 -15.85 -51.17 -4.76
N ASN A 73 -15.93 -50.76 -6.02
CA ASN A 73 -15.59 -51.63 -7.14
C ASN A 73 -14.11 -52.05 -7.12
N GLU A 74 -13.19 -51.12 -6.81
CA GLU A 74 -11.76 -51.42 -6.65
C GLU A 74 -11.53 -52.40 -5.49
N THR A 75 -12.17 -52.16 -4.34
CA THR A 75 -12.05 -53.02 -3.16
C THR A 75 -12.60 -54.42 -3.41
N TRP A 76 -13.66 -54.54 -4.21
CA TRP A 76 -14.23 -55.84 -4.61
C TRP A 76 -13.24 -56.68 -5.41
N GLN A 77 -12.54 -56.02 -6.35
CA GLN A 77 -11.63 -56.69 -7.28
C GLN A 77 -10.35 -57.16 -6.59
N GLU A 78 -9.92 -56.48 -5.53
CA GLU A 78 -8.69 -56.82 -4.81
C GLU A 78 -8.92 -57.92 -3.76
N ASP A 79 -9.79 -57.67 -2.76
CA ASP A 79 -9.86 -58.52 -1.56
C ASP A 79 -11.29 -58.99 -1.21
N GLY A 80 -12.32 -58.48 -1.90
CA GLY A 80 -13.73 -58.83 -1.64
C GLY A 80 -14.27 -58.43 -0.24
N ALA A 81 -13.45 -57.80 0.60
CA ALA A 81 -13.76 -57.49 1.99
C ALA A 81 -14.09 -56.01 2.20
N PHE A 82 -15.37 -55.68 2.37
CA PHE A 82 -15.86 -54.30 2.64
C PHE A 82 -16.21 -54.04 4.11
N MET A 83 -16.01 -55.04 4.98
CA MET A 83 -16.53 -54.99 6.34
C MET A 83 -15.74 -54.04 7.26
N GLU A 84 -14.53 -53.66 6.86
CA GLU A 84 -13.69 -52.74 7.62
C GLU A 84 -13.76 -51.32 7.05
N GLY A 85 -14.57 -50.47 7.69
CA GLY A 85 -14.78 -49.08 7.27
C GLY A 85 -13.51 -48.23 7.26
N ARG A 86 -12.54 -48.52 8.13
CA ARG A 86 -11.24 -47.82 8.14
C ARG A 86 -10.44 -48.06 6.87
N ARG A 87 -10.28 -49.32 6.46
CA ARG A 87 -9.61 -49.67 5.19
C ARG A 87 -10.32 -49.06 3.99
N LEU A 88 -11.65 -49.04 4.02
CA LEU A 88 -12.43 -48.41 2.95
C LEU A 88 -12.20 -46.89 2.92
N ALA A 89 -12.16 -46.23 4.07
CA ALA A 89 -11.90 -44.80 4.19
C ALA A 89 -10.47 -44.43 3.72
N ASP A 90 -9.46 -45.22 4.11
CA ASP A 90 -8.06 -45.02 3.71
C ASP A 90 -7.90 -45.04 2.18
N ARG A 91 -8.72 -45.83 1.47
CA ARG A 91 -8.74 -45.87 0.00
C ARG A 91 -9.25 -44.58 -0.67
N PHE A 92 -9.87 -43.66 0.08
CA PHE A 92 -10.25 -42.34 -0.45
C PHE A 92 -9.15 -41.29 -0.32
N LEU A 93 -8.23 -41.45 0.63
CA LEU A 93 -7.33 -40.39 1.05
C LEU A 93 -6.15 -40.20 0.08
N ASN A 94 -5.71 -38.94 -0.03
CA ASN A 94 -4.50 -38.55 -0.76
C ASN A 94 -4.43 -39.09 -2.20
N ARG A 95 -5.55 -39.04 -2.93
CA ARG A 95 -5.61 -39.57 -4.29
C ARG A 95 -6.49 -38.73 -5.22
N THR A 96 -6.19 -38.84 -6.51
CA THR A 96 -7.01 -38.26 -7.58
C THR A 96 -7.87 -39.33 -8.23
N PHE A 97 -9.16 -39.06 -8.36
CA PHE A 97 -10.13 -39.90 -9.03
C PHE A 97 -10.50 -39.29 -10.36
N SER A 98 -10.20 -39.99 -11.46
CA SER A 98 -10.76 -39.61 -12.76
C SER A 98 -12.18 -40.16 -12.89
N LEU A 99 -13.14 -39.25 -13.01
CA LEU A 99 -14.56 -39.54 -13.21
C LEU A 99 -14.98 -39.14 -14.62
N GLU A 100 -15.62 -40.06 -15.32
CA GLU A 100 -16.14 -39.80 -16.67
C GLU A 100 -17.12 -38.63 -16.67
N ASN A 101 -16.96 -37.70 -17.63
CA ASN A 101 -17.77 -36.50 -17.84
C ASN A 101 -17.72 -35.43 -16.73
N ILE A 102 -17.13 -35.72 -15.57
CA ILE A 102 -16.93 -34.79 -14.46
C ILE A 102 -15.49 -34.24 -14.44
N GLY A 103 -14.51 -35.10 -14.77
CA GLY A 103 -13.09 -34.78 -14.68
C GLY A 103 -12.44 -35.34 -13.42
N ASP A 104 -11.28 -34.77 -13.09
CA ASP A 104 -10.46 -35.26 -11.99
C ASP A 104 -10.88 -34.65 -10.65
N VAL A 105 -11.06 -35.51 -9.64
CA VAL A 105 -11.43 -35.12 -8.29
C VAL A 105 -10.33 -35.56 -7.33
N TYR A 106 -9.65 -34.59 -6.71
CA TYR A 106 -8.60 -34.88 -5.73
C TYR A 106 -9.13 -34.77 -4.29
N VAL A 107 -8.82 -35.79 -3.49
CA VAL A 107 -9.12 -35.85 -2.05
C VAL A 107 -7.80 -35.84 -1.30
N ASP A 108 -7.63 -34.90 -0.37
CA ASP A 108 -6.41 -34.79 0.41
C ASP A 108 -6.31 -35.87 1.51
N TRP A 109 -5.21 -35.86 2.25
CA TRP A 109 -4.97 -36.77 3.37
C TRP A 109 -5.95 -36.59 4.54
N ASN A 110 -6.68 -35.46 4.62
CA ASN A 110 -7.73 -35.23 5.62
C ASN A 110 -9.10 -35.73 5.15
N GLY A 111 -9.21 -36.29 3.94
CA GLY A 111 -10.49 -36.67 3.36
C GLY A 111 -11.28 -35.48 2.81
N ILE A 112 -10.63 -34.32 2.64
CA ILE A 112 -11.26 -33.12 2.09
C ILE A 112 -10.96 -33.06 0.60
N ARG A 113 -12.03 -32.98 -0.20
CA ARG A 113 -11.91 -32.68 -1.63
C ARG A 113 -11.27 -31.30 -1.82
N LYS A 114 -10.19 -31.23 -2.58
CA LYS A 114 -9.61 -29.95 -3.01
C LYS A 114 -10.01 -29.68 -4.46
N VAL A 115 -10.27 -28.41 -4.74
CA VAL A 115 -10.55 -27.92 -6.07
C VAL A 115 -9.42 -27.00 -6.52
N SER A 116 -9.07 -27.10 -7.79
CA SER A 116 -8.13 -26.15 -8.39
C SER A 116 -8.81 -24.79 -8.46
N ASN A 117 -8.11 -23.72 -8.07
CA ASN A 117 -8.64 -22.36 -8.10
C ASN A 117 -7.76 -21.48 -8.98
N ALA A 118 -8.35 -20.48 -9.60
CA ALA A 118 -7.65 -19.51 -10.42
C ALA A 118 -7.96 -18.09 -9.95
N VAL A 119 -6.95 -17.23 -10.01
CA VAL A 119 -7.13 -15.78 -9.97
C VAL A 119 -7.21 -15.30 -11.41
N MET A 120 -8.30 -14.61 -11.71
CA MET A 120 -8.63 -14.11 -13.02
C MET A 120 -8.37 -12.61 -13.08
N HIS A 121 -7.73 -12.17 -14.16
CA HIS A 121 -7.68 -10.75 -14.52
C HIS A 121 -8.57 -10.49 -15.71
N TYR A 122 -8.92 -9.22 -15.93
CA TYR A 122 -9.68 -8.81 -17.10
C TYR A 122 -8.71 -8.46 -18.23
N ASN A 123 -8.87 -9.10 -19.38
CA ASN A 123 -8.13 -8.79 -20.60
C ASN A 123 -8.95 -7.83 -21.45
N ALA A 124 -8.53 -6.57 -21.50
CA ALA A 124 -9.24 -5.51 -22.22
C ALA A 124 -9.23 -5.68 -23.75
N LEU A 125 -8.24 -6.38 -24.32
CA LEU A 125 -8.17 -6.63 -25.76
C LEU A 125 -9.21 -7.66 -26.22
N ARG A 126 -9.46 -8.66 -25.38
CA ARG A 126 -10.38 -9.77 -25.68
C ARG A 126 -11.78 -9.61 -25.05
N ASP A 127 -11.97 -8.60 -24.19
CA ASP A 127 -13.18 -8.40 -23.37
C ASP A 127 -13.59 -9.65 -22.58
N ILE A 128 -12.61 -10.43 -22.11
CA ILE A 128 -12.82 -11.65 -21.30
C ILE A 128 -11.96 -11.62 -20.04
N ARG A 129 -12.36 -12.43 -19.05
CA ARG A 129 -11.51 -12.74 -17.90
C ARG A 129 -10.70 -13.98 -18.19
N GLU A 130 -9.40 -13.92 -17.97
CA GLU A 130 -8.50 -15.06 -18.17
C GLU A 130 -7.68 -15.33 -16.89
N PRO A 131 -7.35 -16.61 -16.62
CA PRO A 131 -6.58 -16.98 -15.45
C PRO A 131 -5.12 -16.58 -15.62
N PHE A 132 -4.50 -15.99 -14.60
CA PHE A 132 -3.06 -15.71 -14.59
C PHE A 132 -2.31 -16.33 -13.41
N LEU A 133 -3.02 -16.66 -12.33
CA LEU A 133 -2.48 -17.44 -11.21
C LEU A 133 -3.39 -18.63 -10.94
N VAL A 134 -2.79 -19.79 -10.70
CA VAL A 134 -3.52 -21.03 -10.44
C VAL A 134 -2.98 -21.72 -9.20
N ARG A 135 -3.90 -22.15 -8.34
CA ARG A 135 -3.62 -23.13 -7.29
C ARG A 135 -4.24 -24.45 -7.71
N TYR A 136 -3.41 -25.42 -8.07
CA TYR A 136 -3.88 -26.76 -8.41
C TYR A 136 -4.26 -27.55 -7.15
N ALA A 137 -5.25 -28.44 -7.28
CA ALA A 137 -5.74 -29.27 -6.18
C ALA A 137 -4.70 -30.27 -5.66
N ASN A 138 -3.99 -30.94 -6.57
CA ASN A 138 -3.03 -32.00 -6.27
C ASN A 138 -1.58 -31.48 -6.37
N THR A 139 -1.23 -30.52 -5.52
CA THR A 139 0.14 -29.99 -5.46
C THR A 139 0.72 -30.20 -4.08
N SER A 140 1.96 -30.69 -4.01
CA SER A 140 2.74 -30.86 -2.79
C SER A 140 2.99 -29.55 -2.03
N MET A 141 2.80 -28.40 -2.69
CA MET A 141 2.76 -27.06 -2.11
C MET A 141 1.35 -26.44 -2.24
N PRO A 142 0.40 -26.78 -1.35
CA PRO A 142 -0.99 -26.33 -1.42
C PRO A 142 -1.18 -24.83 -1.18
N GLN A 143 -0.13 -24.10 -0.78
CA GLN A 143 -0.19 -22.67 -0.47
C GLN A 143 0.34 -21.76 -1.58
N THR A 144 0.90 -22.31 -2.66
CA THR A 144 1.55 -21.51 -3.70
C THR A 144 0.63 -21.31 -4.89
N LEU A 145 0.48 -20.06 -5.32
CA LEU A 145 -0.14 -19.71 -6.59
C LEU A 145 0.92 -19.76 -7.69
N THR A 146 0.68 -20.60 -8.71
CA THR A 146 1.58 -20.75 -9.85
C THR A 146 1.19 -19.75 -10.94
N PRO A 147 2.12 -18.90 -11.44
CA PRO A 147 1.85 -17.99 -12.55
C PRO A 147 1.72 -18.75 -13.88
N LEU A 148 0.78 -18.34 -14.72
CA LEU A 148 0.52 -18.93 -16.04
C LEU A 148 1.32 -18.29 -17.20
N ASN A 149 2.38 -17.52 -16.91
CA ASN A 149 3.15 -16.75 -17.91
C ASN A 149 2.26 -15.89 -18.83
N VAL A 150 1.27 -15.21 -18.25
CA VAL A 150 0.38 -14.29 -18.97
C VAL A 150 0.82 -12.85 -18.65
N ASP A 151 0.92 -12.02 -19.68
CA ASP A 151 1.23 -10.60 -19.51
C ASP A 151 -0.02 -9.83 -19.05
N ILE A 152 0.06 -9.18 -17.90
CA ILE A 152 -1.10 -8.57 -17.24
C ILE A 152 -1.10 -7.07 -17.52
N ALA A 153 -1.97 -6.66 -18.43
CA ALA A 153 -2.22 -5.25 -18.68
C ALA A 153 -3.04 -4.62 -17.54
N TRP A 154 -2.38 -3.93 -16.61
CA TRP A 154 -3.01 -3.31 -15.44
C TRP A 154 -3.17 -1.79 -15.59
N LEU A 155 -4.27 -1.32 -16.19
CA LEU A 155 -4.69 0.11 -16.22
C LEU A 155 -3.54 1.13 -16.43
N ASN A 156 -2.65 0.87 -17.40
CA ASN A 156 -1.49 1.72 -17.74
C ASN A 156 -0.39 1.82 -16.66
N ILE A 157 -0.34 0.87 -15.71
CA ILE A 157 0.70 0.73 -14.70
C ILE A 157 1.30 -0.67 -14.83
N PRO A 158 2.62 -0.84 -14.64
CA PRO A 158 3.23 -2.17 -14.59
C PRO A 158 2.61 -3.02 -13.47
N TRP A 159 2.36 -4.30 -13.77
CA TRP A 159 1.97 -5.29 -12.77
C TRP A 159 3.21 -5.85 -12.05
N PRO A 160 3.14 -6.12 -10.74
CA PRO A 160 2.05 -5.79 -9.81
C PRO A 160 2.05 -4.30 -9.44
N PRO A 161 0.86 -3.72 -9.14
CA PRO A 161 0.81 -2.36 -8.62
C PRO A 161 1.61 -2.27 -7.31
N PRO A 162 2.24 -1.11 -7.04
CA PRO A 162 3.01 -0.93 -5.82
C PRO A 162 2.11 -1.11 -4.60
N TRP A 163 2.63 -1.83 -3.59
CA TRP A 163 1.88 -2.13 -2.36
C TRP A 163 1.47 -0.87 -1.59
N ARG A 164 2.24 0.23 -1.73
CA ARG A 164 1.96 1.55 -1.15
C ARG A 164 1.75 2.59 -2.25
N PRO A 165 0.73 3.47 -2.16
CA PRO A 165 0.57 4.61 -3.05
C PRO A 165 1.78 5.55 -3.01
N ARG A 166 2.05 6.28 -4.11
CA ARG A 166 3.20 7.21 -4.20
C ARG A 166 3.24 8.24 -3.06
N CYS A 167 2.08 8.77 -2.67
CA CYS A 167 1.96 9.74 -1.57
C CYS A 167 1.70 9.10 -0.19
N GLY A 168 1.85 7.79 -0.06
CA GLY A 168 1.41 7.05 1.13
C GLY A 168 -0.12 6.98 1.23
N TYR A 169 -0.64 6.14 2.12
CA TYR A 169 -2.09 5.93 2.26
C TYR A 169 -2.84 7.17 2.76
N ARG A 170 -2.14 8.08 3.45
CA ARG A 170 -2.70 9.32 4.02
C ARG A 170 -2.33 10.58 3.24
N GLY A 171 -1.51 10.47 2.19
CA GLY A 171 -0.98 11.63 1.46
C GLY A 171 0.26 12.28 2.10
N ASP A 172 0.62 11.87 3.32
CA ASP A 172 1.68 12.49 4.13
C ASP A 172 3.06 12.50 3.46
N SER A 173 3.37 11.52 2.61
CA SER A 173 4.69 11.43 1.96
C SER A 173 4.91 12.57 0.96
N CYS A 174 3.85 13.02 0.28
CA CYS A 174 3.91 14.15 -0.66
C CYS A 174 3.80 15.51 0.04
N LEU A 175 3.30 15.55 1.29
CA LEU A 175 3.23 16.76 2.10
C LEU A 175 4.57 17.09 2.79
N SER A 176 5.42 16.09 3.02
CA SER A 176 6.74 16.33 3.62
C SER A 176 7.65 17.17 2.72
N ASP A 177 7.52 17.00 1.41
CA ASP A 177 8.33 17.69 0.41
C ASP A 177 7.98 19.19 0.36
N SER A 178 6.69 19.52 0.34
CA SER A 178 6.23 20.92 0.38
C SER A 178 6.52 21.59 1.72
N ARG A 179 6.34 20.88 2.85
CA ARG A 179 6.62 21.42 4.18
C ARG A 179 8.11 21.73 4.38
N SER A 180 9.00 20.90 3.81
CA SER A 180 10.45 21.16 3.85
C SER A 180 10.82 22.42 3.07
N MET A 181 10.27 22.61 1.85
CA MET A 181 10.50 23.81 1.05
C MET A 181 10.00 25.10 1.72
N PHE A 182 8.85 25.05 2.41
CA PHE A 182 8.34 26.19 3.16
C PHE A 182 9.24 26.56 4.36
N ILE A 183 9.78 25.56 5.07
CA ILE A 183 10.66 25.80 6.22
C ILE A 183 11.99 26.41 5.76
N GLU A 184 12.60 25.88 4.69
CA GLU A 184 13.86 26.41 4.15
C GLU A 184 13.73 27.85 3.66
N SER A 185 12.61 28.17 2.99
CA SER A 185 12.34 29.52 2.50
C SER A 185 12.20 30.54 3.63
N MET A 186 11.56 30.17 4.75
CA MET A 186 11.39 31.05 5.90
C MET A 186 12.71 31.36 6.62
N ILE A 187 13.61 30.37 6.71
CA ILE A 187 14.96 30.57 7.27
C ILE A 187 15.75 31.55 6.41
N GLY A 188 15.71 31.39 5.07
CA GLY A 188 16.39 32.28 4.14
C GLY A 188 15.97 33.75 4.31
N ILE A 189 14.66 34.02 4.35
CA ILE A 189 14.14 35.39 4.49
C ILE A 189 14.57 36.01 5.84
N SER A 190 14.50 35.24 6.93
CA SER A 190 14.91 35.73 8.26
C SER A 190 16.37 36.18 8.29
N THR A 191 17.28 35.41 7.69
CA THR A 191 18.71 35.76 7.65
C THR A 191 18.99 37.06 6.88
N ILE A 192 18.31 37.27 5.75
CA ILE A 192 18.47 38.47 4.93
C ILE A 192 18.01 39.72 5.70
N VAL A 193 16.89 39.63 6.42
CA VAL A 193 16.36 40.75 7.22
C VAL A 193 17.33 41.13 8.34
N VAL A 194 17.91 40.15 9.04
CA VAL A 194 18.87 40.40 10.14
C VAL A 194 20.14 41.05 9.61
N ILE A 195 20.68 40.56 8.49
CA ILE A 195 21.89 41.13 7.88
C ILE A 195 21.60 42.56 7.37
N GLY A 196 20.46 42.77 6.72
CA GLY A 196 20.03 44.09 6.25
C GLY A 196 19.90 45.10 7.40
N ALA A 197 19.29 44.70 8.51
CA ALA A 197 19.18 45.53 9.71
C ALA A 197 20.56 45.86 10.31
N ALA A 198 21.47 44.90 10.39
CA ALA A 198 22.83 45.12 10.90
C ALA A 198 23.62 46.10 10.02
N LEU A 199 23.50 45.98 8.69
CA LEU A 199 24.12 46.90 7.74
C LEU A 199 23.52 48.30 7.82
N ALA A 200 22.20 48.41 7.96
CA ALA A 200 21.52 49.70 8.14
C ALA A 200 21.97 50.41 9.42
N VAL A 201 22.12 49.69 10.54
CA VAL A 201 22.64 50.25 11.80
C VAL A 201 24.09 50.71 11.65
N LYS A 202 24.94 49.90 10.99
CA LYS A 202 26.34 50.30 10.71
C LYS A 202 26.40 51.56 9.84
N PHE A 203 25.60 51.62 8.78
CA PHE A 203 25.53 52.76 7.89
C PHE A 203 25.03 54.01 8.61
N TRP A 204 23.98 53.88 9.45
CA TRP A 204 23.46 54.98 10.25
C TRP A 204 24.50 55.54 11.22
N ARG A 205 25.25 54.67 11.92
CA ARG A 205 26.34 55.08 12.82
C ARG A 205 27.46 55.79 12.07
N TRP A 206 27.86 55.27 10.91
CA TRP A 206 28.88 55.90 10.07
C TRP A 206 28.42 57.28 9.57
N PHE A 207 27.18 57.40 9.11
CA PHE A 207 26.60 58.65 8.63
C PHE A 207 26.49 59.70 9.74
N GLN A 208 26.09 59.30 10.95
CA GLN A 208 26.06 60.16 12.14
C GLN A 208 27.46 60.67 12.50
N HIS A 209 28.49 59.80 12.44
CA HIS A 209 29.87 60.21 12.69
C HIS A 209 30.37 61.22 11.66
N TYR A 210 30.09 60.99 10.37
CA TYR A 210 30.47 61.90 9.30
C TYR A 210 29.80 63.28 9.45
N ARG A 211 28.50 63.30 9.77
CA ARG A 211 27.74 64.52 10.10
C ARG A 211 28.36 65.27 11.28
N PHE A 212 28.72 64.56 12.34
CA PHE A 212 29.30 65.16 13.54
C PHE A 212 30.63 65.87 13.24
N GLU A 213 31.52 65.23 12.47
CA GLU A 213 32.79 65.85 12.06
C GLU A 213 32.60 67.08 11.17
N VAL A 214 31.63 67.05 10.24
CA VAL A 214 31.39 68.15 9.30
C VAL A 214 30.67 69.34 9.97
N GLU A 215 29.84 69.13 10.99
CA GLU A 215 29.13 70.21 11.68
C GLU A 215 29.91 70.81 12.87
N HIS A 216 30.98 70.18 13.36
CA HIS A 216 31.70 70.63 14.57
C HIS A 216 33.20 70.95 14.34
N TRP A 217 33.65 71.07 13.09
CA TRP A 217 35.06 71.31 12.75
C TRP A 217 35.64 72.63 13.30
N TRP A 218 34.80 73.60 13.66
CA TRP A 218 35.20 74.86 14.29
C TRP A 218 35.29 74.80 15.83
N ILE A 219 34.93 73.68 16.46
CA ILE A 219 35.03 73.52 17.91
C ILE A 219 36.39 72.90 18.23
N LEU A 220 37.31 73.74 18.72
CA LEU A 220 38.64 73.32 19.17
C LEU A 220 38.52 72.34 20.34
N GLN A 221 39.08 71.14 20.17
CA GLN A 221 39.11 70.16 21.24
C GLN A 221 40.07 70.64 22.35
N PRO A 222 39.77 70.38 23.64
CA PRO A 222 40.64 70.80 24.75
C PRO A 222 42.09 70.30 24.67
N ARG A 223 42.33 69.27 23.85
CA ARG A 223 43.65 68.65 23.62
C ARG A 223 44.57 69.51 22.74
N ASP A 224 43.99 70.43 21.95
CA ASP A 224 44.73 71.28 21.01
C ASP A 224 45.07 72.67 21.59
N LEU A 225 44.55 73.00 22.78
CA LEU A 225 44.79 74.28 23.48
C LEU A 225 46.04 74.24 24.39
N ARG A 226 47.19 73.78 23.87
CA ARG A 226 48.48 73.88 24.58
C ARG A 226 49.35 74.99 23.97
N ILE A 227 49.18 76.22 24.47
CA ILE A 227 50.03 77.36 24.10
C ILE A 227 51.39 77.22 24.81
N LYS A 228 52.46 77.09 24.03
CA LYS A 228 53.84 77.06 24.54
C LYS A 228 54.29 78.47 24.94
N GLY A 229 54.46 78.67 26.25
CA GLY A 229 55.54 79.46 26.84
C GLY A 229 55.49 80.98 26.73
N LEU A 230 55.10 81.66 27.82
CA LEU A 230 55.75 82.91 28.23
C LEU A 230 56.01 82.85 29.75
N SER A 231 57.28 82.91 30.10
CA SER A 231 57.81 83.02 31.46
C SER A 231 58.14 84.47 31.75
N TYR A 232 57.39 85.13 32.63
CA TYR A 232 57.95 86.14 33.57
C TYR A 232 56.93 86.52 34.65
N GLY A 233 57.41 86.73 35.88
CA GLY A 233 56.72 87.58 36.87
C GLY A 233 56.05 86.88 38.05
N ARG A 234 56.83 86.68 39.11
CA ARG A 234 56.43 86.23 40.45
C ARG A 234 55.38 87.18 41.05
N SER A 235 54.26 86.64 41.55
CA SER A 235 53.52 87.19 42.69
C SER A 235 52.73 86.06 43.34
N ARG A 236 53.14 85.70 44.57
CA ARG A 236 52.33 84.90 45.49
C ARG A 236 51.04 85.67 45.76
N LEU A 237 49.91 84.97 45.81
CA LEU A 237 48.99 85.03 46.94
C LEU A 237 48.04 83.84 46.87
N SER A 238 48.12 83.05 47.93
CA SER A 238 47.18 82.03 48.37
C SER A 238 45.75 82.55 48.48
N LEU A 239 44.77 81.69 48.27
CA LEU A 239 43.59 81.43 49.13
C LEU A 239 42.76 80.36 48.40
N PHE A 240 42.52 79.21 49.03
CA PHE A 240 41.23 78.86 49.65
C PHE A 240 40.05 79.18 48.68
N SER A 241 39.21 78.25 48.27
CA SER A 241 38.46 77.35 49.14
C SER A 241 37.53 76.45 48.31
N LEU A 242 37.48 75.18 48.71
CA LEU A 242 36.29 74.38 49.01
C LEU A 242 35.19 74.08 47.96
N CYS A 243 34.72 72.84 48.12
CA CYS A 243 33.37 72.32 47.85
C CYS A 243 33.06 71.98 46.39
N GLN A 244 32.51 70.82 46.04
CA GLN A 244 32.00 69.70 46.84
C GLN A 244 31.75 68.51 45.92
N ASP A 245 31.93 67.31 46.48
CA ASP A 245 31.44 66.03 45.98
C ASP A 245 29.96 66.10 45.55
N VAL A 246 29.60 65.40 44.46
CA VAL A 246 28.55 64.37 44.52
C VAL A 246 28.87 63.28 43.48
N GLN A 247 29.31 62.15 44.03
CA GLN A 247 29.30 60.84 43.43
C GLN A 247 27.88 60.27 43.50
N TRP A 248 27.33 59.75 42.40
CA TRP A 248 26.44 58.58 42.47
C TRP A 248 26.59 57.70 41.23
N SER A 249 26.78 56.42 41.54
CA SER A 249 26.96 55.27 40.69
C SER A 249 25.71 54.39 40.75
N VAL A 250 25.35 53.78 39.61
CA VAL A 250 24.62 52.50 39.46
C VAL A 250 23.15 52.48 39.92
N ILE A 251 22.21 52.20 39.01
CA ILE A 251 21.54 50.89 38.73
C ILE A 251 20.86 51.03 37.36
#